data_AF-A0A150G1Z5-F1
#
_entry.id   AF-A0A150G1Z5-F1
#
_cell.length_a   1.000
_cell.length_b   1.000
_cell.length_c   1.000
_cell.angle_alpha   90.00
_cell.angle_beta   90.00
_cell.angle_gamma   90.00
#
_symmetry.space_group_name_H-M   'P 1'
#
loop_
_entity.id
_entity.type
_entity.pdbx_description
1 polymer ?
#
loop_
_entity_poly.entity_id
_entity_poly.type
_entity_poly.pdbx_seq_one_letter_code
_entity_poly.pdbx_strand_id
1 'polypeptide(L)'
;MGSQGKDFQPNVLWDPEVAAYLRDALGNRRFEITAAALASPPTTTCLRVNTLKTSTEAVVSLLRQRLGPEWPEDTVRVHPQVPCAVLLRGSGPHPVDYGPAGAKEVLVSRKAGEAVLRGAAVYAPGVLAVSSGVARGELVAVTVARERPGSTQTLHATAELGEEAEAAETEVLGLEPAPGAVPGAAAPAALPPGWTDSSQGPVAPRAGMYVGVARTAMSRQEMFRARQGLALSLVEPVFRVPPAADMLPEGWAMLQNLPSLVAALALAPTRGSRVLDMCAAPGGKATLLAQIMGDQGEVRAGEGAGS
;
A
#
# COMPACT_ATOMS: atom_id res chain seq x y z
N MET A 1 -13.45 10.35 25.84
CA MET A 1 -13.91 8.93 25.80
C MET A 1 -13.76 8.45 24.37
N GLY A 2 -12.77 7.70 23.93
CA GLY A 2 -11.53 7.16 24.48
C GLY A 2 -10.95 6.38 23.30
N SER A 3 -9.76 6.72 22.84
CA SER A 3 -9.04 6.13 21.69
C SER A 3 -8.60 4.67 21.93
N GLN A 4 -9.31 3.93 22.79
CA GLN A 4 -8.94 2.58 23.17
C GLN A 4 -9.11 1.62 21.98
N GLY A 5 -7.98 1.17 21.43
CA GLY A 5 -7.91 0.13 20.40
C GLY A 5 -7.34 0.55 19.05
N LYS A 6 -7.14 1.85 18.79
CA LYS A 6 -6.51 2.32 17.54
C LYS A 6 -5.00 2.40 17.69
N ASP A 7 -4.27 1.47 17.08
CA ASP A 7 -2.80 1.42 17.13
C ASP A 7 -2.18 0.92 15.82
N PHE A 8 -0.91 1.25 15.60
CA PHE A 8 -0.10 0.72 14.52
C PHE A 8 0.76 -0.43 15.03
N GLN A 9 0.23 -1.66 14.92
CA GLN A 9 0.94 -2.88 15.30
C GLN A 9 1.04 -3.83 14.11
N PRO A 10 2.01 -3.62 13.21
CA PRO A 10 2.17 -4.51 12.08
C PRO A 10 2.74 -5.84 12.56
N ASN A 11 2.15 -6.93 12.08
CA ASN A 11 2.68 -8.27 12.30
C ASN A 11 2.53 -9.10 11.03
N VAL A 12 3.61 -9.77 10.62
CA VAL A 12 3.56 -10.74 9.53
C VAL A 12 3.02 -12.04 10.08
N LEU A 13 1.83 -12.42 9.64
CA LEU A 13 1.29 -13.76 9.91
C LEU A 13 1.90 -14.71 8.90
N TRP A 14 2.73 -15.63 9.39
CA TRP A 14 3.37 -16.65 8.58
C TRP A 14 2.54 -17.91 8.55
N ASP A 15 2.47 -18.55 7.39
CA ASP A 15 2.12 -19.95 7.31
C ASP A 15 3.15 -20.79 8.13
N PRO A 16 2.71 -21.78 8.94
CA PRO A 16 3.62 -22.54 9.78
C PRO A 16 4.73 -23.27 9.03
N GLU A 17 4.45 -23.82 7.84
CA GLU A 17 5.44 -24.53 7.03
C GLU A 17 6.47 -23.55 6.45
N VAL A 18 6.00 -22.39 5.96
CA VAL A 18 6.88 -21.33 5.47
C VAL A 18 7.76 -20.79 6.60
N ALA A 19 7.20 -20.58 7.80
CA ALA A 19 7.96 -20.13 8.95
C ALA A 19 9.04 -21.15 9.35
N ALA A 20 8.71 -22.45 9.37
CA ALA A 20 9.65 -23.51 9.68
C ALA A 20 10.80 -23.56 8.65
N TYR A 21 10.47 -23.52 7.35
CA TYR A 21 11.45 -23.49 6.27
C TYR A 21 12.40 -22.29 6.37
N LEU A 22 11.86 -21.09 6.59
CA LEU A 22 12.69 -19.88 6.69
C LEU A 22 13.54 -19.86 7.97
N ARG A 23 13.04 -20.40 9.09
CA ARG A 23 13.82 -20.56 10.32
C ARG A 23 14.98 -21.54 10.13
N ASP A 24 14.76 -22.64 9.41
CA ASP A 24 15.80 -23.61 9.08
C ASP A 24 16.86 -22.98 8.16
N ALA A 25 16.44 -22.32 7.08
CA ALA A 25 17.33 -21.72 6.10
C ALA A 25 18.12 -20.50 6.60
N LEU A 26 17.50 -19.61 7.38
CA LEU A 26 18.12 -18.37 7.86
C LEU A 26 18.70 -18.49 9.27
N GLY A 27 18.23 -19.46 10.06
CA GLY A 27 18.40 -19.51 11.51
C GLY A 27 17.42 -18.61 12.26
N ASN A 28 17.02 -19.02 13.47
CA ASN A 28 15.99 -18.35 14.28
C ASN A 28 16.20 -16.84 14.45
N ARG A 29 17.42 -16.42 14.82
CA ARG A 29 17.71 -15.00 15.05
C ARG A 29 17.53 -14.14 13.80
N ARG A 30 17.98 -14.62 12.63
CA ARG A 30 17.84 -13.88 11.37
C ARG A 30 16.38 -13.85 10.93
N PHE A 31 15.67 -14.97 11.08
CA PHE A 31 14.24 -15.03 10.81
C PHE A 31 13.46 -13.97 11.61
N GLU A 32 13.71 -13.85 12.91
CA GLU A 32 13.04 -12.87 13.77
C GLU A 32 13.32 -11.42 13.35
N ILE A 33 14.58 -11.10 13.05
CA ILE A 33 14.97 -9.77 12.54
C ILE A 33 14.32 -9.48 11.20
N THR A 34 14.33 -10.44 10.27
CA THR A 34 13.71 -10.30 8.95
C THR A 34 12.20 -10.16 9.05
N ALA A 35 11.53 -10.96 9.89
CA ALA A 35 10.09 -10.87 10.11
C ALA A 35 9.69 -9.51 10.68
N ALA A 36 10.43 -8.99 11.67
CA ALA A 36 10.21 -7.66 12.21
C ALA A 36 10.45 -6.55 11.17
N ALA A 37 11.50 -6.67 10.35
CA ALA A 37 11.79 -5.72 9.29
C ALA A 37 10.73 -5.73 8.18
N LEU A 38 10.19 -6.90 7.82
CA LEU A 38 9.12 -7.04 6.83
C LEU A 38 7.77 -6.49 7.31
N ALA A 39 7.53 -6.49 8.62
CA ALA A 39 6.33 -5.91 9.20
C ALA A 39 6.33 -4.37 9.10
N SER A 40 7.51 -3.74 9.03
CA SER A 40 7.62 -2.28 9.01
C SER A 40 7.90 -1.75 7.60
N PRO A 41 7.25 -0.65 7.17
CA PRO A 41 7.60 -0.01 5.91
C PRO A 41 9.02 0.57 5.98
N PRO A 42 9.75 0.63 4.85
CA PRO A 42 11.04 1.30 4.81
C PRO A 42 10.84 2.81 5.05
N THR A 43 11.57 3.37 5.99
CA THR A 43 11.58 4.83 6.25
C THR A 43 12.35 5.61 5.18
N THR A 44 12.99 4.94 4.23
CA THR A 44 13.69 5.59 3.12
C THR A 44 13.05 5.18 1.80
N THR A 45 12.49 6.15 1.10
CA THR A 45 11.94 6.00 -0.25
C THR A 45 13.04 6.27 -1.28
N CYS A 46 13.09 5.46 -2.34
CA CYS A 46 14.05 5.64 -3.43
C CYS A 46 13.33 6.06 -4.71
N LEU A 47 13.80 7.17 -5.29
CA LEU A 47 13.40 7.68 -6.59
C LEU A 47 14.52 7.43 -7.59
N ARG A 48 14.19 6.79 -8.71
CA ARG A 48 15.05 6.77 -9.89
C ARG A 48 14.79 8.02 -10.71
N VAL A 49 15.82 8.83 -10.91
CA VAL A 49 15.83 9.96 -11.83
C VAL A 49 15.96 9.46 -13.27
N ASN A 50 15.09 9.95 -14.14
CA ASN A 50 15.16 9.71 -15.57
C ASN A 50 16.18 10.64 -16.22
N THR A 51 17.42 10.17 -16.33
CA THR A 51 18.53 10.95 -16.87
C THR A 51 18.43 11.22 -18.39
N LEU A 52 17.43 10.67 -19.08
CA LEU A 52 17.11 11.04 -20.46
C LEU A 52 16.31 12.35 -20.54
N LYS A 53 15.65 12.76 -19.45
CA LYS A 53 14.80 13.97 -19.40
C LYS A 53 15.36 15.09 -18.52
N THR A 54 16.04 14.75 -17.44
CA THR A 54 16.50 15.74 -16.44
C THR A 54 17.78 15.26 -15.74
N SER A 55 18.38 16.11 -14.91
CA SER A 55 19.53 15.72 -14.08
C SER A 55 19.11 15.40 -12.64
N THR A 56 19.94 14.64 -11.93
CA THR A 56 19.72 14.34 -10.51
C THR A 56 19.73 15.61 -9.67
N GLU A 57 20.60 16.57 -10.00
CA GLU A 57 20.73 17.86 -9.31
C GLU A 57 19.45 18.69 -9.47
N ALA A 58 18.84 18.70 -10.66
CA ALA A 58 17.59 19.40 -10.90
C ALA A 58 16.44 18.80 -10.07
N VAL A 59 16.37 17.47 -9.97
CA VAL A 59 15.39 16.77 -9.12
C VAL A 59 15.60 17.11 -7.64
N VAL A 60 16.84 17.04 -7.16
CA VAL A 60 17.16 17.36 -5.75
C VAL A 60 16.82 18.82 -5.43
N SER A 61 17.18 19.76 -6.32
CA SER A 61 16.88 21.18 -6.17
C SER A 61 15.37 21.41 -6.08
N LEU A 62 14.60 20.81 -6.99
CA LEU A 62 13.15 20.96 -7.00
C LEU A 62 12.48 20.35 -5.77
N LEU A 63 12.94 19.19 -5.31
CA LEU A 63 12.45 18.57 -4.07
C LEU A 63 12.74 19.45 -2.87
N ARG A 64 13.97 19.95 -2.72
CA ARG A 64 14.33 20.86 -1.62
C ARG A 64 13.56 22.18 -1.66
N GLN A 65 13.25 22.69 -2.85
CA GLN A 65 12.43 23.90 -3.01
C GLN A 65 10.97 23.68 -2.60
N ARG A 66 10.42 22.48 -2.85
CA ARG A 66 9.00 22.16 -2.59
C ARG A 66 8.76 21.57 -1.21
N LEU A 67 9.77 20.99 -0.58
CA LEU A 67 9.69 20.54 0.80
C LEU A 67 9.66 21.76 1.71
N GLY A 68 8.69 21.78 2.61
CA GLY A 68 8.58 22.84 3.61
C GLY A 68 9.66 22.73 4.70
N PRO A 69 9.73 23.75 5.58
CA PRO A 69 10.72 23.82 6.66
C PRO A 69 10.57 22.71 7.72
N GLU A 70 9.47 21.96 7.71
CA GLU A 70 9.24 20.83 8.61
C GLU A 70 10.13 19.62 8.31
N TRP A 71 10.77 19.58 7.13
CA TRP A 71 11.66 18.49 6.73
C TRP A 71 13.12 18.83 7.04
N PRO A 72 13.88 17.93 7.68
CA PRO A 72 15.31 18.10 7.87
C PRO A 72 16.06 18.32 6.54
N GLU A 73 17.15 19.08 6.55
CA GLU A 73 17.94 19.34 5.33
C GLU A 73 18.49 18.04 4.69
N ASP A 74 18.75 17.01 5.48
CA ASP A 74 19.25 15.71 5.03
C ASP A 74 18.15 14.75 4.54
N THR A 75 16.90 15.22 4.47
CA THR A 75 15.75 14.46 3.92
C THR A 75 16.01 13.98 2.50
N VAL A 76 16.63 14.83 1.66
CA VAL A 76 16.89 14.55 0.25
C VAL A 76 18.38 14.33 0.02
N ARG A 77 18.76 13.10 -0.36
CA ARG A 77 20.15 12.72 -0.59
C ARG A 77 20.30 11.94 -1.89
N VAL A 78 21.36 12.22 -2.64
CA VAL A 78 21.76 11.35 -3.75
C VAL A 78 22.47 10.13 -3.18
N HIS A 79 22.20 8.95 -3.72
CA HIS A 79 22.91 7.74 -3.32
C HIS A 79 24.38 7.84 -3.75
N PRO A 80 25.36 7.58 -2.87
CA PRO A 80 26.78 7.84 -3.14
C PRO A 80 27.35 7.02 -4.30
N GLN A 81 26.81 5.84 -4.56
CA GLN A 81 27.28 4.92 -5.62
C GLN A 81 26.30 4.77 -6.79
N VAL A 82 25.10 5.36 -6.69
CA VAL A 82 24.05 5.21 -7.72
C VAL A 82 23.58 6.62 -8.10
N PRO A 83 24.23 7.26 -9.10
CA PRO A 83 24.03 8.68 -9.38
C PRO A 83 22.60 9.06 -9.79
N CYS A 84 21.83 8.12 -10.35
CA CYS A 84 20.43 8.34 -10.70
C CYS A 84 19.44 8.01 -9.56
N ALA A 85 19.92 7.63 -8.36
CA ALA A 85 19.06 7.34 -7.23
C ALA A 85 19.03 8.51 -6.23
N VAL A 86 17.85 9.07 -6.04
CA VAL A 86 17.57 10.04 -4.97
C VAL A 86 16.84 9.31 -3.84
N LEU A 87 17.40 9.40 -2.64
CA LEU A 87 16.86 8.85 -1.41
C LEU A 87 16.12 9.94 -0.65
N LEU A 88 14.93 9.59 -0.19
CA LEU A 88 14.05 10.42 0.61
C LEU A 88 13.85 9.77 1.96
N ARG A 89 14.43 10.38 2.99
CA ARG A 89 14.32 9.89 4.36
C ARG A 89 13.06 10.45 5.01
N GLY A 90 12.15 9.55 5.32
CA GLY A 90 11.06 9.80 6.25
C GLY A 90 11.43 9.40 7.68
N SER A 91 10.42 9.42 8.54
CA SER A 91 10.52 9.08 9.95
C SER A 91 9.27 8.34 10.43
N GLY A 92 9.40 7.57 11.49
CA GLY A 92 8.31 6.83 12.12
C GLY A 92 8.76 5.44 12.61
N PRO A 93 7.86 4.68 13.24
CA PRO A 93 6.46 5.02 13.51
C PRO A 93 6.34 6.12 14.58
N HIS A 94 5.42 7.06 14.38
CA HIS A 94 5.08 8.11 15.34
C HIS A 94 3.77 7.76 16.06
N PRO A 95 3.63 8.13 17.35
CA PRO A 95 2.33 8.06 18.00
C PRO A 95 1.34 8.99 17.29
N VAL A 96 0.09 8.55 17.13
CA VAL A 96 -0.98 9.29 16.47
C VAL A 96 -2.15 9.47 17.43
N ASP A 97 -2.64 10.70 17.58
CA ASP A 97 -3.88 10.96 18.30
C ASP A 97 -5.10 10.77 17.39
N TYR A 98 -5.78 9.63 17.55
CA TYR A 98 -7.01 9.34 16.83
C TYR A 98 -8.27 10.00 17.44
N GLY A 99 -8.15 10.69 18.57
CA GLY A 99 -9.25 11.37 19.26
C GLY A 99 -10.10 12.27 18.34
N PRO A 100 -9.51 13.14 17.50
CA PRO A 100 -10.24 14.02 16.59
C PRO A 100 -11.07 13.29 15.52
N ALA A 101 -10.70 12.07 15.14
CA ALA A 101 -11.48 11.26 14.20
C ALA A 101 -12.70 10.59 14.86
N GLY A 102 -12.72 10.52 16.21
CA GLY A 102 -13.76 9.83 16.96
C GLY A 102 -13.90 8.37 16.51
N ALA A 103 -15.15 7.96 16.24
CA ALA A 103 -15.48 6.62 15.75
C ALA A 103 -15.41 6.49 14.21
N LYS A 104 -15.19 7.58 13.47
CA LYS A 104 -15.22 7.55 11.99
C LYS A 104 -13.94 6.93 11.44
N GLU A 105 -14.11 6.05 10.48
CA GLU A 105 -13.02 5.26 9.91
C GLU A 105 -13.19 5.10 8.39
N VAL A 106 -12.07 5.00 7.69
CA VAL A 106 -11.97 4.60 6.29
C VAL A 106 -11.00 3.44 6.17
N LEU A 107 -11.49 2.34 5.61
CA LEU A 107 -10.71 1.15 5.30
C LEU A 107 -10.16 1.26 3.89
N VAL A 108 -8.86 1.09 3.75
CA VAL A 108 -8.16 1.10 2.46
C VAL A 108 -7.59 -0.27 2.13
N SER A 109 -7.38 -0.51 0.83
CA SER A 109 -6.72 -1.72 0.35
C SER A 109 -5.29 -1.82 0.86
N ARG A 110 -4.74 -3.04 0.88
CA ARG A 110 -3.32 -3.29 1.19
C ARG A 110 -2.37 -2.43 0.35
N LYS A 111 -2.59 -2.38 -0.98
CA LYS A 111 -1.75 -1.60 -1.91
C LYS A 111 -1.80 -0.10 -1.58
N ALA A 112 -2.99 0.43 -1.27
CA ALA A 112 -3.14 1.82 -0.85
C ALA A 112 -2.49 2.09 0.51
N GLY A 113 -2.63 1.17 1.48
CA GLY A 113 -1.97 1.24 2.77
C GLY A 113 -0.45 1.28 2.66
N GLU A 114 0.14 0.41 1.84
CA GLU A 114 1.58 0.41 1.56
C GLU A 114 2.05 1.70 0.90
N ALA A 115 1.24 2.30 0.01
CA ALA A 115 1.56 3.59 -0.61
C ALA A 115 1.48 4.73 0.41
N VAL A 116 0.45 4.74 1.26
CA VAL A 116 0.25 5.69 2.37
C VAL A 116 1.43 5.68 3.34
N LEU A 117 1.87 4.49 3.75
CA LEU A 117 3.04 4.33 4.62
C LEU A 117 4.35 4.85 3.98
N ARG A 118 4.36 5.03 2.66
CA ARG A 118 5.45 5.66 1.89
C ARG A 118 5.18 7.12 1.51
N GLY A 119 4.18 7.76 2.13
CA GLY A 119 3.89 9.19 1.99
C GLY A 119 2.88 9.54 0.89
N ALA A 120 2.24 8.56 0.26
CA ALA A 120 1.23 8.84 -0.76
C ALA A 120 -0.12 9.24 -0.12
N ALA A 121 -0.91 10.00 -0.88
CA ALA A 121 -2.32 10.21 -0.56
C ALA A 121 -3.17 8.99 -0.92
N VAL A 122 -4.41 8.93 -0.40
CA VAL A 122 -5.36 7.87 -0.78
C VAL A 122 -6.28 8.41 -1.87
N TYR A 123 -6.32 7.70 -2.99
CA TYR A 123 -7.24 7.96 -4.09
C TYR A 123 -8.46 7.05 -4.01
N ALA A 124 -9.57 7.48 -4.62
CA ALA A 124 -10.86 6.77 -4.57
C ALA A 124 -10.77 5.25 -4.85
N PRO A 125 -10.02 4.76 -5.85
CA PRO A 125 -9.91 3.32 -6.11
C PRO A 125 -9.25 2.51 -5.00
N GLY A 126 -8.54 3.17 -4.08
CA GLY A 126 -7.88 2.52 -2.94
C GLY A 126 -8.78 2.35 -1.72
N VAL A 127 -9.96 2.97 -1.70
CA VAL A 127 -10.93 2.92 -0.59
C VAL A 127 -11.82 1.68 -0.72
N LEU A 128 -11.93 0.91 0.35
CA LEU A 128 -12.75 -0.32 0.41
C LEU A 128 -14.04 -0.12 1.20
N ALA A 129 -13.95 0.55 2.36
CA ALA A 129 -15.09 0.77 3.22
C ALA A 129 -14.98 2.13 3.94
N VAL A 130 -16.12 2.74 4.26
CA VAL A 130 -16.21 4.05 4.91
C VAL A 130 -17.34 4.01 5.93
N SER A 131 -17.13 4.56 7.14
CA SER A 131 -18.21 4.69 8.13
C SER A 131 -19.40 5.48 7.59
N SER A 132 -20.60 5.12 8.04
CA SER A 132 -21.82 5.86 7.69
C SER A 132 -21.74 7.32 8.13
N GLY A 133 -22.28 8.24 7.32
CA GLY A 133 -22.34 9.67 7.67
C GLY A 133 -21.02 10.44 7.50
N VAL A 134 -20.00 9.85 6.89
CA VAL A 134 -18.77 10.57 6.53
C VAL A 134 -19.03 11.55 5.39
N ALA A 135 -18.85 12.83 5.69
CA ALA A 135 -18.94 13.94 4.75
C ALA A 135 -17.55 14.41 4.29
N ARG A 136 -17.50 15.28 3.27
CA ARG A 136 -16.27 15.92 2.82
C ARG A 136 -15.74 16.87 3.90
N GLY A 137 -14.42 16.90 4.07
CA GLY A 137 -13.72 17.78 5.02
C GLY A 137 -13.62 17.22 6.44
N GLU A 138 -14.17 16.04 6.71
CA GLU A 138 -14.17 15.43 8.04
C GLU A 138 -12.86 14.71 8.35
N LEU A 139 -12.55 14.60 9.65
CA LEU A 139 -11.42 13.82 10.13
C LEU A 139 -11.87 12.37 10.35
N VAL A 140 -11.09 11.43 9.81
CA VAL A 140 -11.35 9.99 9.89
C VAL A 140 -10.06 9.26 10.21
N ALA A 141 -10.18 8.15 10.94
CA ALA A 141 -9.08 7.22 11.11
C ALA A 141 -8.92 6.40 9.82
N VAL A 142 -7.68 6.15 9.40
CA VAL A 142 -7.39 5.33 8.22
C VAL A 142 -6.84 3.99 8.66
N THR A 143 -7.47 2.92 8.20
CA THR A 143 -7.11 1.54 8.52
C THR A 143 -6.85 0.76 7.24
N VAL A 144 -5.96 -0.21 7.30
CA VAL A 144 -5.65 -1.09 6.16
C VAL A 144 -6.36 -2.44 6.33
N ALA A 145 -7.02 -2.90 5.27
CA ALA A 145 -7.62 -4.23 5.23
C ALA A 145 -6.53 -5.31 5.34
N ARG A 146 -6.69 -6.25 6.27
CA ARG A 146 -5.82 -7.42 6.42
C ARG A 146 -6.35 -8.53 5.52
N GLU A 147 -5.52 -9.05 4.63
CA GLU A 147 -5.87 -10.21 3.81
C GLU A 147 -5.90 -11.47 4.70
N ARG A 148 -6.94 -12.31 4.56
CA ARG A 148 -6.98 -13.63 5.20
C ARG A 148 -6.13 -14.60 4.37
N PRO A 149 -5.40 -15.55 5.00
CA PRO A 149 -4.67 -16.59 4.27
C PRO A 149 -5.61 -17.32 3.30
N GLY A 150 -5.23 -17.43 2.02
CA GLY A 150 -6.01 -18.11 0.99
C GLY A 150 -6.97 -17.24 0.16
N SER A 151 -7.15 -15.95 0.46
CA SER A 151 -7.97 -15.07 -0.37
C SER A 151 -7.22 -14.65 -1.64
N THR A 152 -7.56 -15.27 -2.79
CA THR A 152 -7.01 -14.90 -4.12
C THR A 152 -7.69 -13.68 -4.73
N GLN A 153 -8.74 -13.16 -4.10
CA GLN A 153 -9.49 -12.02 -4.61
C GLN A 153 -9.00 -10.71 -3.98
N THR A 154 -8.57 -9.79 -4.84
CA THR A 154 -8.46 -8.37 -4.49
C THR A 154 -9.84 -7.94 -4.01
N LEU A 155 -9.98 -7.48 -2.76
CA LEU A 155 -11.24 -6.94 -2.26
C LEU A 155 -11.70 -5.79 -3.17
N HIS A 156 -12.63 -6.06 -4.08
CA HIS A 156 -13.48 -5.08 -4.75
C HIS A 156 -14.84 -5.06 -4.03
N ALA A 157 -14.82 -5.06 -2.70
CA ALA A 157 -16.04 -5.08 -1.90
C ALA A 157 -16.34 -3.66 -1.42
N THR A 158 -17.42 -3.07 -1.95
CA THR A 158 -18.02 -1.85 -1.43
C THR A 158 -18.80 -2.19 -0.18
N ALA A 159 -18.20 -1.97 1.00
CA ALA A 159 -18.86 -2.27 2.27
C ALA A 159 -19.07 -1.01 3.11
N GLU A 160 -20.19 -0.95 3.84
CA GLU A 160 -20.38 0.01 4.93
C GLU A 160 -19.60 -0.50 6.15
N LEU A 161 -18.84 0.35 6.85
CA LEU A 161 -18.30 -0.05 8.15
C LEU A 161 -19.43 0.01 9.19
N GLY A 162 -20.00 -1.16 9.49
CA GLY A 162 -21.10 -1.45 10.43
C GLY A 162 -21.37 -2.97 10.48
N GLU A 163 -22.32 -3.44 11.29
CA GLU A 163 -22.63 -4.88 11.50
C GLU A 163 -22.83 -5.65 10.17
N GLU A 164 -23.32 -5.01 9.13
CA GLU A 164 -23.60 -5.62 7.81
C GLU A 164 -22.34 -5.90 6.96
N ALA A 165 -21.18 -5.30 7.27
CA ALA A 165 -19.92 -5.57 6.55
C ALA A 165 -19.38 -6.99 6.79
N GLU A 166 -19.67 -7.57 7.97
CA GLU A 166 -19.28 -8.94 8.31
C GLU A 166 -20.11 -9.99 7.57
N ALA A 167 -21.38 -9.69 7.28
CA ALA A 167 -22.23 -10.54 6.45
C ALA A 167 -21.75 -10.59 4.99
N ALA A 168 -21.32 -9.45 4.43
CA ALA A 168 -20.78 -9.37 3.07
C ALA A 168 -19.42 -10.07 2.90
N GLU A 169 -18.61 -10.22 3.96
CA GLU A 169 -17.39 -11.05 3.92
C GLU A 169 -17.70 -12.54 3.68
N THR A 170 -18.90 -12.99 4.05
CA THR A 170 -19.30 -14.40 3.90
C THR A 170 -19.77 -14.71 2.48
N GLU A 171 -20.37 -13.74 1.78
CA GLU A 171 -20.92 -13.93 0.42
C GLU A 171 -19.87 -13.82 -0.70
N VAL A 172 -18.76 -13.10 -0.45
CA VAL A 172 -17.63 -12.96 -1.40
C VAL A 172 -16.70 -14.19 -1.41
N LEU A 173 -16.83 -15.08 -0.42
CA LEU A 173 -16.17 -16.38 -0.40
C LEU A 173 -16.99 -17.38 -1.20
N GLY A 174 -16.77 -17.42 -2.52
CA GLY A 174 -17.40 -18.36 -3.44
C GLY A 174 -17.23 -19.83 -3.01
N LEU A 175 -18.18 -20.33 -2.23
CA LEU A 175 -18.61 -21.71 -2.27
C LEU A 175 -19.76 -21.75 -3.29
N GLU A 176 -19.46 -22.26 -4.49
CA GLU A 176 -20.47 -22.49 -5.53
C GLU A 176 -21.68 -23.26 -4.95
N PRO A 177 -22.92 -22.77 -5.09
CA PRO A 177 -24.08 -23.59 -4.76
C PRO A 177 -24.20 -24.69 -5.81
N ALA A 178 -24.41 -25.93 -5.35
CA ALA A 178 -24.69 -27.06 -6.23
C ALA A 178 -25.88 -26.73 -7.16
N PRO A 179 -25.84 -27.18 -8.43
CA PRO A 179 -26.81 -26.73 -9.43
C PRO A 179 -28.19 -27.34 -9.17
N GLY A 180 -29.16 -26.46 -8.89
CA GLY A 180 -30.58 -26.79 -8.95
C GLY A 180 -31.40 -26.33 -7.74
N ALA A 181 -31.81 -25.05 -7.71
CA ALA A 181 -33.02 -24.63 -7.00
C ALA A 181 -33.54 -23.28 -7.51
N VAL A 182 -34.86 -23.22 -7.72
CA VAL A 182 -35.68 -22.13 -8.30
C VAL A 182 -36.16 -21.20 -7.15
N PRO A 183 -36.47 -19.90 -7.36
CA PRO A 183 -36.66 -18.96 -6.25
C PRO A 183 -38.05 -19.04 -5.60
N GLY A 184 -38.07 -18.93 -4.27
CA GLY A 184 -39.28 -18.76 -3.46
C GLY A 184 -38.92 -18.65 -1.98
N ALA A 185 -39.23 -17.49 -1.39
CA ALA A 185 -38.93 -17.16 0.00
C ALA A 185 -39.51 -18.18 1.00
N ALA A 186 -38.67 -18.66 1.94
CA ALA A 186 -39.11 -19.32 3.16
C ALA A 186 -38.14 -19.00 4.31
N ALA A 187 -38.72 -18.84 5.51
CA ALA A 187 -38.12 -18.39 6.76
C ALA A 187 -36.80 -19.12 7.16
N PRO A 188 -35.91 -18.47 7.94
CA PRO A 188 -34.62 -19.05 8.28
C PRO A 188 -34.79 -20.31 9.12
N ALA A 189 -34.21 -21.41 8.65
CA ALA A 189 -34.11 -22.67 9.38
C ALA A 189 -33.16 -22.53 10.56
N ALA A 190 -33.46 -23.25 11.65
CA ALA A 190 -32.66 -23.25 12.88
C ALA A 190 -31.20 -23.66 12.64
N LEU A 191 -30.26 -22.93 13.27
CA LEU A 191 -28.82 -23.17 13.18
C LEU A 191 -28.44 -24.56 13.74
N PRO A 192 -27.43 -25.23 13.16
CA PRO A 192 -26.98 -26.54 13.61
C PRO A 192 -26.33 -26.50 15.02
N PRO A 193 -26.30 -27.62 15.75
CA PRO A 193 -25.78 -27.67 17.12
C PRO A 193 -24.28 -27.32 17.15
N GLY A 194 -23.91 -26.29 17.92
CA GLY A 194 -22.54 -25.78 18.03
C GLY A 194 -22.32 -24.42 17.36
N TRP A 195 -23.30 -23.90 16.62
CA TRP A 195 -23.30 -22.54 16.10
C TRP A 195 -24.07 -21.63 17.05
N THR A 196 -23.38 -20.68 17.66
CA THR A 196 -24.01 -19.61 18.42
C THR A 196 -24.35 -18.46 17.49
N ASP A 197 -25.58 -17.97 17.58
CA ASP A 197 -26.00 -16.71 16.96
C ASP A 197 -25.15 -15.57 17.51
N SER A 198 -24.19 -15.09 16.70
CA SER A 198 -23.30 -13.99 17.03
C SER A 198 -23.98 -12.62 16.89
N SER A 199 -25.27 -12.56 16.52
CA SER A 199 -26.00 -11.30 16.37
C SER A 199 -26.30 -10.57 17.69
N GLN A 200 -25.97 -11.17 18.85
CA GLN A 200 -26.29 -10.59 20.16
C GLN A 200 -25.13 -10.57 21.17
N GLY A 201 -23.88 -10.47 20.71
CA GLY A 201 -22.71 -10.24 21.56
C GLY A 201 -22.05 -8.89 21.28
N PRO A 202 -21.41 -8.22 22.27
CA PRO A 202 -20.65 -7.01 21.99
C PRO A 202 -19.53 -7.32 20.99
N VAL A 203 -19.56 -6.62 19.84
CA VAL A 203 -18.57 -6.74 18.77
C VAL A 203 -17.17 -6.50 19.34
N ALA A 204 -16.31 -7.51 19.29
CA ALA A 204 -14.92 -7.37 19.71
C ALA A 204 -14.22 -6.33 18.82
N PRO A 205 -13.37 -5.43 19.38
CA PRO A 205 -12.71 -4.41 18.59
C PRO A 205 -11.85 -5.06 17.50
N ARG A 206 -12.08 -4.68 16.24
CA ARG A 206 -11.21 -5.09 15.13
C ARG A 206 -9.78 -4.65 15.45
N ALA A 207 -8.84 -5.59 15.51
CA ALA A 207 -7.41 -5.30 15.56
C ALA A 207 -6.94 -4.78 14.19
N GLY A 208 -7.35 -3.56 13.85
CA GLY A 208 -7.03 -2.88 12.61
C GLY A 208 -5.60 -2.35 12.61
N MET A 209 -4.95 -2.35 11.44
CA MET A 209 -3.67 -1.67 11.26
C MET A 209 -3.96 -0.21 10.89
N TYR A 210 -3.95 0.67 11.88
CA TYR A 210 -4.23 2.09 11.70
C TYR A 210 -2.98 2.83 11.20
N VAL A 211 -3.09 3.53 10.07
CA VAL A 211 -1.95 4.19 9.40
C VAL A 211 -1.93 5.70 9.57
N GLY A 212 -2.95 6.26 10.21
CA GLY A 212 -3.00 7.66 10.62
C GLY A 212 -4.40 8.26 10.60
N VAL A 213 -4.47 9.57 10.86
CA VAL A 213 -5.68 10.38 10.71
C VAL A 213 -5.63 11.13 9.38
N ALA A 214 -6.74 11.14 8.65
CA ALA A 214 -6.87 11.85 7.39
C ALA A 214 -8.09 12.77 7.36
N ARG A 215 -8.01 13.78 6.50
CA ARG A 215 -9.15 14.61 6.10
C ARG A 215 -9.73 14.08 4.79
N THR A 216 -11.05 13.94 4.75
CA THR A 216 -11.75 13.49 3.55
C THR A 216 -11.80 14.61 2.50
N ALA A 217 -11.40 14.30 1.27
CA ALA A 217 -11.53 15.18 0.12
C ALA A 217 -12.82 14.91 -0.68
N MET A 218 -13.41 13.72 -0.49
CA MET A 218 -14.67 13.27 -1.06
C MET A 218 -15.66 12.91 0.06
N SER A 219 -16.95 12.99 -0.22
CA SER A 219 -18.00 12.34 0.58
C SER A 219 -17.98 10.83 0.36
N ARG A 220 -18.65 10.08 1.26
CA ARG A 220 -18.80 8.62 1.11
C ARG A 220 -19.33 8.21 -0.28
N GLN A 221 -20.39 8.86 -0.77
CA GLN A 221 -20.98 8.52 -2.07
C GLN A 221 -20.02 8.81 -3.24
N GLU A 222 -19.23 9.88 -3.15
CA GLU A 222 -18.24 10.22 -4.17
C GLU A 222 -17.09 9.21 -4.18
N MET A 223 -16.58 8.79 -3.01
CA MET A 223 -15.50 7.81 -2.91
C MET A 223 -15.84 6.49 -3.63
N PHE A 224 -17.10 6.02 -3.54
CA PHE A 224 -17.52 4.77 -4.19
C PHE A 224 -17.95 4.90 -5.64
N ARG A 225 -18.27 6.12 -6.12
CA ARG A 225 -18.64 6.35 -7.53
C ARG A 225 -17.46 6.78 -8.38
N ALA A 226 -16.46 7.43 -7.79
CA ALA A 226 -15.34 8.00 -8.51
C ALA A 226 -14.35 6.90 -8.96
N ARG A 227 -13.98 6.93 -10.25
CA ARG A 227 -12.93 6.05 -10.81
C ARG A 227 -11.51 6.57 -10.56
N GLN A 228 -11.38 7.83 -10.16
CA GLN A 228 -10.12 8.51 -9.91
C GLN A 228 -10.35 9.73 -9.01
N GLY A 229 -9.27 10.27 -8.46
CA GLY A 229 -9.30 11.49 -7.64
C GLY A 229 -8.96 11.24 -6.18
N LEU A 230 -8.52 12.31 -5.51
CA LEU A 230 -8.09 12.29 -4.11
C LEU A 230 -9.29 12.01 -3.19
N ALA A 231 -9.23 10.92 -2.43
CA ALA A 231 -10.25 10.57 -1.45
C ALA A 231 -9.88 11.05 -0.04
N LEU A 232 -8.62 10.85 0.37
CA LEU A 232 -8.13 11.22 1.70
C LEU A 232 -6.77 11.91 1.62
N SER A 233 -6.61 12.98 2.40
CA SER A 233 -5.33 13.64 2.66
C SER A 233 -4.92 13.37 4.10
N LEU A 234 -3.78 12.70 4.31
CA LEU A 234 -3.28 12.43 5.66
C LEU A 234 -2.92 13.73 6.38
N VAL A 235 -3.39 13.84 7.61
CA VAL A 235 -3.11 14.97 8.52
C VAL A 235 -2.09 14.53 9.57
N GLU A 236 -2.25 13.33 10.10
CA GLU A 236 -1.37 12.76 11.13
C GLU A 236 -1.02 11.31 10.77
N PRO A 237 -0.05 11.12 9.87
CA PRO A 237 0.38 9.79 9.46
C PRO A 237 1.32 9.16 10.49
N VAL A 238 1.24 7.83 10.63
CA VAL A 238 2.17 7.07 11.49
C VAL A 238 3.61 7.21 10.97
N PHE A 239 3.80 7.20 9.65
CA PHE A 239 5.09 7.46 9.02
C PHE A 239 5.03 8.77 8.26
N ARG A 240 5.96 9.67 8.56
CA ARG A 240 6.13 10.94 7.85
C ARG A 240 7.16 10.72 6.76
N VAL A 241 6.69 10.47 5.54
CA VAL A 241 7.53 10.30 4.34
C VAL A 241 7.14 11.37 3.31
N PRO A 242 8.11 12.05 2.66
CA PRO A 242 7.80 13.07 1.67
C PRO A 242 6.95 12.54 0.48
N PRO A 243 5.87 13.23 0.06
CA PRO A 243 5.02 12.84 -1.06
C PRO A 243 5.67 13.18 -2.41
N ALA A 244 6.85 12.61 -2.68
CA ALA A 244 7.71 13.13 -3.73
C ALA A 244 7.26 12.85 -5.17
N ALA A 245 6.38 11.86 -5.37
CA ALA A 245 5.78 11.60 -6.68
C ALA A 245 4.96 12.81 -7.18
N ASP A 246 4.26 13.49 -6.28
CA ASP A 246 3.41 14.65 -6.61
C ASP A 246 4.21 15.96 -6.69
N MET A 247 5.46 15.95 -6.22
CA MET A 247 6.36 17.12 -6.23
C MET A 247 7.16 17.25 -7.52
N LEU A 248 7.18 16.24 -8.38
CA LEU A 248 8.03 16.20 -9.57
C LEU A 248 7.20 16.27 -10.86
N PRO A 249 7.72 16.90 -11.94
CA PRO A 249 7.08 16.84 -13.24
C PRO A 249 7.03 15.40 -13.77
N GLU A 250 6.04 15.12 -14.60
CA GLU A 250 5.81 13.78 -15.10
C GLU A 250 7.03 13.23 -15.86
N GLY A 251 7.41 11.99 -15.51
CA GLY A 251 8.52 11.28 -16.12
C GLY A 251 9.92 11.76 -15.74
N TRP A 252 10.06 12.75 -14.84
CA TRP A 252 11.37 13.15 -14.30
C TRP A 252 11.96 12.10 -13.37
N ALA A 253 11.11 11.44 -12.58
CA ALA A 253 11.52 10.37 -11.70
C ALA A 253 10.42 9.32 -11.55
N MET A 254 10.79 8.17 -11.03
CA MET A 254 9.89 7.06 -10.73
C MET A 254 10.25 6.46 -9.37
N LEU A 255 9.24 6.08 -8.58
CA LEU A 255 9.45 5.30 -7.36
C LEU A 255 9.98 3.91 -7.74
N GLN A 256 11.17 3.57 -7.25
CA GLN A 256 11.79 2.28 -7.54
C GLN A 256 12.75 1.89 -6.42
N ASN A 257 12.62 0.65 -5.93
CA ASN A 257 13.47 0.16 -4.85
C ASN A 257 14.94 0.11 -5.28
N LEU A 258 15.84 0.53 -4.39
CA LEU A 258 17.28 0.56 -4.65
C LEU A 258 17.85 -0.79 -5.15
N PRO A 259 17.50 -1.96 -4.59
CA PRO A 259 17.97 -3.25 -5.12
C PRO A 259 17.58 -3.49 -6.58
N SER A 260 16.42 -2.97 -7.03
CA SER A 260 16.01 -3.08 -8.43
C SER A 260 16.86 -2.21 -9.37
N LEU A 261 17.36 -1.07 -8.89
CA LEU A 261 18.31 -0.23 -9.63
C LEU A 261 19.65 -0.94 -9.76
N VAL A 262 20.15 -1.47 -8.63
CA VAL A 262 21.42 -2.20 -8.57
C VAL A 262 21.41 -3.40 -9.52
N ALA A 263 20.30 -4.15 -9.59
CA ALA A 263 20.17 -5.27 -10.52
C ALA A 263 20.37 -4.86 -11.99
N ALA A 264 19.75 -3.76 -12.43
CA ALA A 264 19.91 -3.27 -13.81
C ALA A 264 21.30 -2.68 -14.07
N LEU A 265 21.87 -1.99 -13.07
CA LEU A 265 23.24 -1.44 -13.16
C LEU A 265 24.29 -2.55 -13.22
N ALA A 266 24.08 -3.67 -12.52
CA ALA A 266 24.95 -4.83 -12.55
C ALA A 266 24.98 -5.50 -13.94
N LEU A 267 23.88 -5.41 -14.71
CA LEU A 267 23.87 -5.89 -16.10
C LEU A 267 24.73 -5.02 -17.02
N ALA A 268 24.87 -3.72 -16.72
CA ALA A 268 25.76 -2.77 -17.39
C ALA A 268 25.75 -2.84 -18.94
N PRO A 269 24.58 -2.79 -19.61
CA PRO A 269 24.54 -2.86 -21.07
C PRO A 269 25.24 -1.64 -21.69
N THR A 270 26.04 -1.87 -22.73
CA THR A 270 26.67 -0.79 -23.50
C THR A 270 25.69 -0.22 -24.52
N ARG A 271 25.95 1.01 -24.99
CA ARG A 271 25.17 1.62 -26.08
C ARG A 271 25.18 0.70 -27.31
N GLY A 272 24.02 0.50 -27.92
CA GLY A 272 23.80 -0.39 -29.05
C GLY A 272 23.48 -1.84 -28.66
N SER A 273 23.48 -2.19 -27.38
CA SER A 273 23.13 -3.54 -26.91
C SER A 273 21.68 -3.91 -27.22
N ARG A 274 21.44 -5.22 -27.36
CA ARG A 274 20.11 -5.82 -27.42
C ARG A 274 19.86 -6.57 -26.13
N VAL A 275 18.91 -6.11 -25.33
CA VAL A 275 18.61 -6.64 -24.00
C VAL A 275 17.21 -7.23 -23.99
N LEU A 276 17.03 -8.40 -23.36
CA LEU A 276 15.72 -9.03 -23.15
C LEU A 276 15.39 -9.02 -21.66
N ASP A 277 14.35 -8.29 -21.27
CA ASP A 277 13.73 -8.36 -19.95
C ASP A 277 12.51 -9.29 -20.06
N MET A 278 12.65 -10.53 -19.61
CA MET A 278 11.62 -11.58 -19.78
C MET A 278 10.38 -11.37 -18.89
N CYS A 279 10.52 -10.63 -17.78
CA CYS A 279 9.47 -10.40 -16.79
C CYS A 279 9.41 -8.91 -16.46
N ALA A 280 9.11 -8.11 -17.47
CA ALA A 280 9.38 -6.69 -17.45
C ALA A 280 8.38 -5.89 -16.61
N ALA A 281 7.11 -6.30 -16.51
CA ALA A 281 6.07 -5.47 -15.92
C ALA A 281 6.33 -5.16 -14.43
N PRO A 282 6.07 -3.91 -14.00
CA PRO A 282 5.46 -2.79 -14.74
C PRO A 282 6.44 -1.98 -15.62
N GLY A 283 7.68 -2.44 -15.83
CA GLY A 283 8.65 -1.84 -16.78
C GLY A 283 9.80 -1.07 -16.13
N GLY A 284 9.90 -1.07 -14.79
CA GLY A 284 10.87 -0.24 -14.07
C GLY A 284 12.34 -0.56 -14.37
N LYS A 285 12.68 -1.84 -14.59
CA LYS A 285 14.06 -2.26 -14.93
C LYS A 285 14.33 -2.06 -16.41
N ALA A 286 13.43 -2.51 -17.29
CA ALA A 286 13.50 -2.26 -18.73
C ALA A 286 13.76 -0.79 -19.08
N THR A 287 13.03 0.15 -18.47
CA THR A 287 13.23 1.59 -18.72
C THR A 287 14.55 2.13 -18.17
N LEU A 288 15.06 1.58 -17.06
CA LEU A 288 16.40 1.90 -16.58
C LEU A 288 17.49 1.35 -17.51
N LEU A 289 17.29 0.16 -18.09
CA LEU A 289 18.22 -0.39 -19.08
C LEU A 289 18.31 0.49 -20.32
N ALA A 290 17.16 0.96 -20.85
CA ALA A 290 17.13 1.94 -21.93
C ALA A 290 17.88 3.24 -21.55
N GLN A 291 17.67 3.73 -20.33
CA GLN A 291 18.37 4.91 -19.80
C GLN A 291 19.89 4.69 -19.69
N ILE A 292 20.37 3.53 -19.22
CA ILE A 292 21.80 3.19 -19.13
C ILE A 292 22.44 3.19 -20.54
N MET A 293 21.73 2.65 -21.53
CA MET A 293 22.17 2.64 -22.92
C MET A 293 22.04 4.03 -23.61
N GLY A 294 21.60 5.07 -22.89
CA GLY A 294 21.37 6.40 -23.45
C GLY A 294 20.35 6.41 -24.58
N ASP A 295 19.36 5.52 -24.50
CA ASP A 295 18.34 5.30 -25.53
C ASP A 295 18.92 4.93 -26.92
N GLN A 296 20.07 4.26 -26.93
CA GLN A 296 20.72 3.75 -28.13
C GLN A 296 20.86 2.23 -28.01
N GLY A 297 20.03 1.46 -28.73
CA GLY A 297 19.99 -0.01 -28.66
C GLY A 297 18.56 -0.55 -28.76
N GLU A 298 18.35 -1.77 -28.26
CA GLU A 298 17.03 -2.41 -28.24
C GLU A 298 16.79 -3.05 -26.86
N VAL A 299 15.69 -2.71 -26.19
CA VAL A 299 15.22 -3.44 -25.00
C VAL A 299 13.89 -4.12 -25.35
N ARG A 300 13.89 -5.46 -25.35
CA ARG A 300 12.68 -6.26 -25.49
C ARG A 300 12.11 -6.53 -24.10
N ALA A 301 10.96 -5.95 -23.82
CA ALA A 301 10.23 -6.16 -22.58
C ALA A 301 9.12 -7.19 -22.82
N GLY A 302 9.27 -8.38 -22.25
CA GLY A 302 8.27 -9.43 -22.24
C GLY A 302 7.58 -9.54 -20.89
N GLU A 303 6.37 -10.09 -20.90
CA GLU A 303 5.69 -10.56 -19.70
C GLU A 303 5.04 -11.90 -20.05
N GLY A 304 5.02 -12.84 -19.10
CA GLY A 304 4.31 -14.09 -19.31
C GLY A 304 2.83 -13.80 -19.54
N ALA A 305 2.29 -14.18 -20.70
CA ALA A 305 0.85 -14.15 -20.92
C ALA A 305 0.20 -15.03 -19.84
N GLY A 306 -0.76 -14.47 -19.09
CA GLY A 306 -1.61 -15.26 -18.22
C GLY A 306 -2.31 -16.33 -19.06
N SER A 307 -1.88 -17.59 -18.88
CA SER A 307 -2.58 -18.78 -19.35
C SER A 307 -3.72 -19.13 -18.40
#